data_AF-A0A821LRZ1-F1
#
_entry.id   AF-A0A821LRZ1-F1
#
_cell.length_a   1.000
_cell.length_b   1.000
_cell.length_c   1.000
_cell.angle_alpha   90.00
_cell.angle_beta   90.00
_cell.angle_gamma   90.00
#
_symmetry.space_group_name_H-M   'P 1'
#
loop_
_entity.id
_entity.type
_entity.pdbx_description
1 polymer ?
#
loop_
_entity_poly.entity_id
_entity_poly.type
_entity_poly.pdbx_seq_one_letter_code
_entity_poly.pdbx_strand_id
1 'polypeptide(L)'
;MRSFQIVQDLGFKAVIDECIKIGRNFGPDTAISSNDIISCDRTIKNEIKKSAAHEKLLLKDRLVEAAKHDGVCISPDIWSDKYRKICSLGATAHFVEKD
;
A
#
# COMPACT_ATOMS: atom_id res chain seq x y z
N MET A 1 -16.20 6.67 -11.75
CA MET A 1 -16.91 7.05 -10.51
C MET A 1 -16.00 6.74 -9.32
N ARG A 2 -15.75 7.70 -8.43
CA ARG A 2 -14.96 7.50 -7.19
C ARG A 2 -15.88 7.64 -5.99
N SER A 3 -15.59 6.91 -4.91
CA SER A 3 -16.29 7.12 -3.64
C SER A 3 -15.95 8.51 -3.10
N PHE A 4 -16.94 9.23 -2.57
CA PHE A 4 -16.73 10.53 -1.94
C PHE A 4 -15.74 10.47 -0.78
N GLN A 5 -15.60 9.31 -0.13
CA GLN A 5 -14.70 9.12 1.01
C GLN A 5 -13.21 9.26 0.64
N ILE A 6 -12.85 9.17 -0.64
CA ILE A 6 -11.45 9.21 -1.06
C ILE A 6 -10.75 10.53 -0.69
N VAL A 7 -11.48 11.63 -0.58
CA VAL A 7 -10.91 12.95 -0.19
C VAL A 7 -10.47 12.99 1.28
N GLN A 8 -10.93 12.05 2.10
CA GLN A 8 -10.57 11.95 3.50
C GLN A 8 -9.36 11.02 3.71
N ASP A 9 -9.02 10.18 2.72
CA ASP A 9 -7.93 9.22 2.77
C ASP A 9 -6.57 9.91 2.95
N LEU A 10 -5.77 9.37 3.88
CA LEU A 10 -4.45 9.94 4.20
C LEU A 10 -3.47 9.76 3.04
N GLY A 11 -3.53 8.63 2.33
CA GLY A 11 -2.70 8.38 1.16
C GLY A 11 -3.01 9.37 0.02
N PHE A 12 -4.30 9.63 -0.23
CA PHE A 12 -4.72 10.63 -1.21
C PHE A 12 -4.20 12.03 -0.85
N LYS A 13 -4.35 12.46 0.40
CA LYS A 13 -3.84 13.76 0.88
C LYS A 13 -2.32 13.86 0.72
N ALA A 14 -1.57 12.82 1.07
CA ALA A 14 -0.13 12.79 0.92
C ALA A 14 0.32 12.95 -0.55
N VAL A 15 -0.40 12.34 -1.49
CA VAL A 15 -0.14 12.52 -2.93
C VAL A 15 -0.40 13.97 -3.37
N ILE A 16 -1.50 14.58 -2.93
CA ILE A 16 -1.82 15.98 -3.24
C ILE A 16 -0.76 16.93 -2.67
N ASP A 17 -0.34 16.72 -1.43
CA ASP A 17 0.71 17.52 -0.79
C ASP A 17 2.01 17.44 -1.59
N GLU A 18 2.36 16.27 -2.11
CA GLU A 18 3.55 16.10 -2.95
C GLU A 18 3.41 16.82 -4.30
N CYS A 19 2.24 16.75 -4.94
CA CYS A 19 1.97 17.54 -6.15
C CYS A 19 2.09 19.05 -5.91
N ILE A 20 1.62 19.55 -4.76
CA ILE A 20 1.75 20.96 -4.37
C ILE A 20 3.21 21.35 -4.19
N LYS A 21 4.02 20.51 -3.54
CA LYS A 21 5.47 20.75 -3.38
C LYS A 21 6.18 20.82 -4.72
N ILE A 22 5.87 19.88 -5.63
CA ILE A 22 6.40 19.88 -7.00
C ILE A 22 6.03 21.21 -7.67
N GLY A 23 4.76 21.61 -7.66
CA GLY A 23 4.31 22.87 -8.24
C GLY A 23 5.04 24.10 -7.68
N ARG A 24 5.32 24.14 -6.37
CA ARG A 24 6.11 25.22 -5.74
C ARG A 24 7.55 25.28 -6.23
N ASN A 25 8.18 24.13 -6.50
CA ASN A 25 9.57 24.06 -6.92
C ASN A 25 9.79 24.58 -8.35
N PHE A 26 8.79 24.47 -9.22
CA PHE A 26 8.91 24.86 -10.63
C PHE A 26 8.32 26.24 -10.96
N GLY A 27 7.53 26.81 -10.04
CA GLY A 27 6.95 28.14 -10.19
C GLY A 27 5.78 28.20 -11.18
N PRO A 28 5.03 29.32 -11.20
CA PRO A 28 3.81 29.46 -12.01
C PRO A 28 4.07 29.58 -13.51
N ASP A 29 5.27 29.98 -13.91
CA ASP A 29 5.63 30.25 -15.32
C ASP A 29 6.10 29.00 -16.07
N THR A 30 6.37 27.91 -15.35
CA THR A 30 6.75 26.63 -15.95
C THR A 30 5.52 25.76 -16.15
N ALA A 31 5.08 25.62 -17.40
CA ALA A 31 3.99 24.71 -17.75
C ALA A 31 4.48 23.25 -17.64
N ILE A 32 4.25 22.62 -16.49
CA ILE A 32 4.51 21.18 -16.31
C ILE A 32 3.26 20.39 -16.65
N SER A 33 3.40 19.41 -17.53
CA SER A 33 2.30 18.50 -17.83
C SER A 33 2.12 17.53 -16.67
N SER A 34 0.86 17.23 -16.35
CA SER A 34 0.55 16.16 -15.39
C SER A 34 1.12 14.81 -15.83
N ASN A 35 1.35 14.61 -17.13
CA ASN A 35 1.93 13.39 -17.67
C ASN A 35 3.42 13.24 -17.34
N ASP A 36 4.11 14.34 -17.03
CA ASP A 36 5.52 14.32 -16.65
C ASP A 36 5.69 13.98 -15.16
N ILE A 37 4.62 14.18 -14.37
CA ILE A 37 4.60 13.95 -12.92
C ILE A 37 3.97 12.59 -12.60
N ILE A 38 2.82 12.29 -13.21
CA ILE A 38 2.01 11.13 -12.86
C ILE A 38 2.53 9.91 -13.61
N SER A 39 3.05 8.95 -12.85
CA SER A 39 3.45 7.65 -13.39
C SER A 39 2.26 6.88 -13.97
N CYS A 40 2.50 6.17 -15.08
CA CYS A 40 1.48 5.28 -15.63
C CYS A 40 1.17 4.09 -14.71
N ASP A 41 -0.01 3.49 -14.87
CA ASP A 41 -0.49 2.35 -14.08
C ASP A 41 0.51 1.19 -13.99
N ARG A 42 1.23 0.92 -15.10
CA ARG A 42 2.23 -0.15 -15.14
C ARG A 42 3.39 0.14 -14.20
N THR A 43 3.88 1.38 -14.19
CA THR A 43 4.96 1.81 -13.30
C THR A 43 4.51 1.72 -11.84
N ILE A 44 3.33 2.26 -11.52
CA ILE A 44 2.78 2.21 -10.15
C ILE A 44 2.66 0.75 -9.66
N LYS A 45 2.11 -0.15 -10.48
CA LYS A 45 2.00 -1.58 -10.13
C LYS A 45 3.37 -2.24 -9.89
N ASN A 46 4.37 -1.88 -10.69
CA ASN A 46 5.71 -2.43 -10.53
C ASN A 46 6.36 -1.92 -9.23
N GLU A 47 6.22 -0.64 -8.91
CA GLU A 47 6.74 -0.09 -7.67
C GLU A 47 6.04 -0.69 -6.43
N ILE A 48 4.71 -0.85 -6.45
CA ILE A 48 3.98 -1.54 -5.38
C ILE A 48 4.54 -2.96 -5.16
N LYS A 49 4.81 -3.70 -6.24
CA LYS A 49 5.38 -5.06 -6.14
C LYS A 49 6.80 -5.04 -5.57
N LYS A 50 7.63 -4.08 -5.97
CA LYS A 50 8.99 -3.94 -5.45
C LYS A 50 8.98 -3.59 -3.98
N SER A 51 8.19 -2.59 -3.57
CA SER A 51 8.04 -2.21 -2.17
C SER A 51 7.52 -3.38 -1.33
N ALA A 52 6.49 -4.10 -1.78
CA ALA A 52 5.98 -5.28 -1.08
C ALA A 52 7.04 -6.39 -0.96
N ALA A 53 7.85 -6.62 -1.99
CA ALA A 53 8.93 -7.61 -1.94
C ALA A 53 10.04 -7.20 -0.95
N HIS A 54 10.38 -5.91 -0.90
CA HIS A 54 11.34 -5.37 0.05
C HIS A 54 10.85 -5.50 1.49
N GLU A 55 9.63 -5.05 1.79
CA GLU A 55 9.01 -5.18 3.12
C GLU A 55 8.89 -6.65 3.55
N LYS A 56 8.56 -7.54 2.62
CA LYS A 56 8.54 -8.98 2.89
C LYS A 56 9.90 -9.51 3.35
N LEU A 57 11.00 -9.03 2.77
CA LEU A 57 12.35 -9.44 3.20
C LEU A 57 12.63 -8.95 4.63
N LEU A 58 12.31 -7.69 4.93
CA LEU A 58 12.50 -7.11 6.27
C LEU A 58 11.66 -7.81 7.34
N LEU A 59 10.41 -8.16 7.02
CA LEU A 59 9.49 -8.80 7.95
C LEU A 59 9.75 -10.31 8.11
N LYS A 60 10.32 -10.96 7.10
CA LYS A 60 10.53 -12.42 7.12
C LYS A 60 11.35 -12.84 8.33
N ASP A 61 12.48 -12.19 8.57
CA ASP A 61 13.39 -12.60 9.63
C ASP A 61 12.76 -12.37 11.02
N ARG A 62 12.02 -11.26 11.17
CA ARG A 62 11.27 -10.94 12.40
C ARG A 62 10.17 -11.97 12.68
N LEU A 63 9.42 -12.36 11.65
CA LEU A 63 8.35 -13.36 11.76
C LEU A 63 8.90 -14.75 12.08
N VAL A 64 9.99 -15.16 11.42
CA VAL A 64 10.64 -16.45 11.67
C VAL A 64 11.17 -16.50 13.10
N GLU A 65 11.75 -15.41 13.60
CA GLU A 65 12.22 -15.35 14.98
C GLU A 65 11.07 -15.41 15.98
N ALA A 66 10.02 -14.58 15.80
CA ALA A 66 8.83 -14.62 16.65
C ALA A 66 8.18 -16.01 16.67
N ALA A 67 8.17 -16.72 15.53
CA ALA A 67 7.59 -18.06 15.43
C ALA A 67 8.34 -19.11 16.26
N LYS A 68 9.67 -18.98 16.43
CA LYS A 68 10.46 -19.89 17.28
C LYS A 68 10.08 -19.81 18.77
N HIS A 69 9.51 -18.67 19.19
CA HIS A 69 9.11 -18.41 20.57
C HIS A 69 7.59 -18.50 20.77
N ASP A 70 6.88 -19.18 19.87
CA ASP A 70 5.41 -19.28 19.86
C ASP A 70 4.70 -17.91 19.85
N GLY A 71 5.39 -16.88 19.35
CA GLY A 71 4.94 -15.49 19.35
C GLY A 71 4.19 -15.07 18.08
N VAL A 72 3.76 -16.02 17.25
CA VAL A 72 3.05 -15.77 15.97
C VAL A 72 1.70 -16.47 15.98
N CYS A 73 0.66 -15.73 15.62
CA CYS A 73 -0.68 -16.23 15.37
C CYS A 73 -1.10 -15.90 13.94
N ILE A 74 -1.74 -16.84 13.25
CA ILE A 74 -2.33 -16.60 11.93
C ILE A 74 -3.84 -16.66 12.06
N SER A 75 -4.51 -15.59 11.65
CA SER A 75 -5.97 -15.47 11.64
C SER A 75 -6.48 -15.60 10.20
N PRO A 76 -7.01 -16.77 9.81
CA PRO A 76 -7.67 -16.93 8.52
C PRO A 76 -9.08 -16.29 8.56
N ASP A 77 -9.45 -15.62 7.49
CA ASP A 77 -10.79 -15.08 7.27
C ASP A 77 -11.33 -15.61 5.94
N ILE A 78 -12.50 -16.26 5.98
CA ILE A 78 -13.11 -16.89 4.81
C ILE A 78 -14.49 -16.30 4.61
N TRP A 79 -14.74 -15.79 3.41
CA TRP A 79 -16.06 -15.31 3.03
C TRP A 79 -16.40 -15.63 1.58
N SER A 80 -17.69 -15.66 1.28
CA SER A 80 -18.21 -15.84 -0.06
C SER A 80 -18.95 -14.59 -0.51
N ASP A 81 -18.49 -13.98 -1.59
CA ASP A 81 -19.20 -12.90 -2.27
C ASP A 81 -20.20 -13.52 -3.26
N LYS A 82 -21.48 -13.54 -2.87
CA LYS A 82 -22.57 -14.09 -3.68
C LYS A 82 -22.83 -13.31 -4.97
N TYR A 83 -22.58 -12.01 -4.97
CA TYR A 83 -22.79 -11.16 -6.15
C TYR A 83 -21.72 -11.46 -7.21
N ARG A 84 -20.45 -11.55 -6.78
CA ARG A 84 -19.33 -11.88 -7.66
C ARG A 84 -19.16 -13.38 -7.91
N LYS A 85 -19.88 -14.24 -7.17
CA LYS A 85 -19.77 -15.71 -7.20
C LYS A 85 -18.34 -16.19 -6.95
N ILE A 86 -17.64 -15.56 -6.00
CA ILE A 86 -16.27 -15.93 -5.60
C ILE A 86 -16.23 -16.25 -4.10
N CYS A 87 -15.36 -17.19 -3.74
CA CYS A 87 -14.94 -17.40 -2.36
C CYS A 87 -13.55 -16.80 -2.17
N SER A 88 -13.33 -16.12 -1.06
CA SER A 88 -12.06 -15.48 -0.71
C SER A 88 -11.55 -16.05 0.61
N LEU A 89 -10.23 -16.20 0.68
CA LEU A 89 -9.50 -16.56 1.88
C LEU A 89 -8.46 -15.46 2.13
N GLY A 90 -8.70 -14.63 3.14
CA GLY A 90 -7.72 -13.76 3.73
C GLY A 90 -6.94 -14.50 4.81
N ALA A 91 -5.67 -14.12 5.00
CA ALA A 91 -4.87 -14.59 6.12
C ALA A 91 -4.04 -13.43 6.66
N THR A 92 -4.12 -13.17 7.95
CA THR A 92 -3.35 -12.13 8.65
C THR A 92 -2.46 -12.78 9.69
N ALA A 93 -1.17 -12.45 9.68
CA ALA A 93 -0.22 -12.87 10.70
C ALA A 93 -0.10 -11.75 11.76
N HIS A 94 -0.27 -12.12 13.02
CA HIS A 94 -0.06 -11.29 14.19
C HIS A 94 1.17 -11.82 14.92
N PHE A 95 2.10 -10.94 15.30
CA PHE A 95 3.28 -11.36 16.04
C PHE A 95 3.67 -10.33 17.09
N VAL A 96 4.25 -10.80 18.19
CA VAL A 96 4.79 -9.94 19.25
C VAL A 96 6.27 -9.75 19.01
N GLU A 97 6.68 -8.50 18.88
CA GLU A 97 8.09 -8.14 18.90
C GLU A 97 8.56 -8.11 20.35
N LYS A 98 9.58 -8.91 20.67
CA LYS A 98 10.33 -8.75 21.92
C LYS A 98 11.50 -7.83 21.60
N ASP A 99 11.59 -6.72 22.33
CA ASP A 99 12.72 -5.79 22.31
C ASP A 99 14.05 -6.51 22.63
#